data_AF-A0A511TC42-F1
#
_entry.id   AF-A0A511TC42-F1
#
_cell.length_a   1.000
_cell.length_b   1.000
_cell.length_c   1.000
_cell.angle_alpha   90.00
_cell.angle_beta   90.00
_cell.angle_gamma   90.00
#
_symmetry.space_group_name_H-M   'P 1'
#
loop_
_entity.id
_entity.type
_entity.pdbx_description
1 polymer ?
#
loop_
_entity_poly.entity_id
_entity_poly.type
_entity_poly.pdbx_seq_one_letter_code
_entity_poly.pdbx_strand_id
1 'polypeptide(L)'
;MTIATTFKPALQKLNRTEAKLEKLEGKLERVLEREHKLLKELRNAMKQGQNGRAGGDSFDSGASRGGVANRPLPNEWSPLDTGALRETNKLDKTKGPITADQLTEAIRRGTGDHDGNAARGEYRAFSEWAEKNQARLTPEAKQVMDRFSKFAAERQANGHKDGDWRDMMKDMKGIGDKGAEKQLAKLDSLPKPISGEQMSSAIERGVKDRDNNTGDELKAFQDWAKKNQDKLSPEAKEVLGKFEKHAKKAMASGDKDLTRGEMDKMLKDFKSVGDVSAKKAMGELDKESGPISGEDMLGAIQKGVSDGGRATPKELAEVQKWAEKNKDRMTPEAQKVLETFQQHAMKSGTGGLDKAELDAAVKEASQHKTFRDDTMRTALEGLDGKSGKISGKDLTDAINQGAGDFDGQGAGVEHADFQKWAMQNYDRLSPEAKKVVDLYGKYASDALAKGETGIANTEFQKMLKEMERASTPALPPRIIAA
;
A
#
# COMPACT_ATOMS: atom_id res chain seq x y z
N MET A 1 21.41 -65.89 35.90
CA MET A 1 22.72 -65.34 35.48
C MET A 1 22.48 -64.23 34.47
N THR A 2 21.89 -63.10 34.90
CA THR A 2 21.33 -62.08 33.97
C THR A 2 21.24 -60.68 34.62
N ILE A 3 22.31 -60.23 35.28
CA ILE A 3 22.41 -58.84 35.80
C ILE A 3 23.61 -58.09 35.15
N ALA A 4 24.47 -58.78 34.39
CA ALA A 4 25.67 -58.17 33.80
C ALA A 4 25.43 -57.43 32.46
N THR A 5 24.25 -57.52 31.85
CA THR A 5 23.98 -56.97 30.51
C THR A 5 23.45 -55.53 30.50
N THR A 6 22.97 -55.00 31.63
CA THR A 6 22.28 -53.69 31.66
C THR A 6 23.20 -52.49 31.93
N PHE A 7 24.44 -52.71 32.43
CA PHE A 7 25.36 -51.61 32.79
C PHE A 7 26.35 -51.21 31.68
N LYS A 8 26.52 -52.03 30.65
CA LYS A 8 27.49 -51.80 29.57
C LYS A 8 27.25 -50.51 28.75
N PRO A 9 26.00 -50.11 28.44
CA PRO A 9 25.73 -48.88 27.70
C PRO A 9 26.00 -47.61 28.50
N ALA A 10 25.79 -47.65 29.82
CA ALA A 10 26.03 -46.51 30.71
C ALA A 10 27.54 -46.22 30.86
N LEU A 11 28.34 -47.27 31.04
CA LEU A 11 29.80 -47.19 31.05
C LEU A 11 30.38 -46.65 29.73
N GLN A 12 29.83 -47.08 28.58
CA GLN A 12 30.25 -46.52 27.29
C GLN A 12 29.93 -45.04 27.12
N LYS A 13 28.80 -44.56 27.66
CA LYS A 13 28.47 -43.13 27.65
C LYS A 13 29.43 -42.34 28.55
N LEU A 14 29.75 -42.87 29.73
CA LEU A 14 30.66 -42.23 30.68
C LEU A 14 32.07 -42.05 30.09
N ASN A 15 32.61 -43.11 29.48
CA ASN A 15 33.94 -43.06 28.85
C ASN A 15 33.99 -42.07 27.67
N ARG A 16 32.88 -41.91 26.93
CA ARG A 16 32.78 -40.91 25.84
C ARG A 16 32.73 -39.48 26.36
N THR A 17 32.13 -39.25 27.52
CA THR A 17 32.12 -37.93 28.17
C THR A 17 33.48 -37.58 28.76
N GLU A 18 34.18 -38.53 29.38
CA GLU A 18 35.54 -38.34 29.90
C GLU A 18 36.52 -37.99 28.78
N ALA A 19 36.51 -38.73 27.66
CA ALA A 19 37.37 -38.41 26.51
C ALA A 19 37.08 -37.04 25.88
N LYS A 20 35.85 -36.52 26.00
CA LYS A 20 35.51 -35.16 25.56
C LYS A 20 36.03 -34.09 26.51
N LEU A 21 35.99 -34.35 27.82
CA LEU A 21 36.52 -33.46 28.84
C LEU A 21 38.04 -33.35 28.71
N GLU A 22 38.75 -34.47 28.59
CA GLU A 22 40.22 -34.49 28.41
C GLU A 22 40.64 -33.71 27.15
N LYS A 23 39.87 -33.82 26.05
CA LYS A 23 40.11 -33.04 24.82
C LYS A 23 39.84 -31.54 25.00
N LEU A 24 38.92 -31.15 25.88
CA LEU A 24 38.64 -29.75 26.20
C LEU A 24 39.71 -29.17 27.12
N GLU A 25 40.15 -29.92 28.13
CA GLU A 25 41.24 -29.55 29.02
C GLU A 25 42.54 -29.32 28.22
N GLY A 26 42.92 -30.24 27.33
CA GLY A 26 44.08 -30.05 26.47
C GLY A 26 43.92 -28.93 25.42
N LYS A 27 42.70 -28.46 25.14
CA LYS A 27 42.50 -27.23 24.35
C LYS A 27 42.67 -25.98 25.21
N LEU A 28 42.17 -26.01 26.44
CA LEU A 28 42.29 -24.90 27.39
C LEU A 28 43.75 -24.65 27.77
N GLU A 29 44.51 -25.71 28.04
CA GLU A 29 45.94 -25.63 28.37
C GLU A 29 46.75 -25.00 27.23
N ARG A 30 46.47 -25.38 25.98
CA ARG A 30 47.09 -24.76 24.79
C ARG A 30 46.72 -23.29 24.58
N VAL A 31 45.55 -22.85 25.04
CA VAL A 31 45.16 -21.44 25.00
C VAL A 31 45.90 -20.66 26.09
N LEU A 32 45.98 -21.23 27.31
CA LEU A 32 46.71 -20.63 28.42
C LEU A 32 48.21 -20.51 28.13
N GLU A 33 48.83 -21.51 27.51
CA GLU A 33 50.23 -21.42 27.07
C GLU A 33 50.46 -20.29 26.05
N ARG A 34 49.53 -20.10 25.10
CA ARG A 34 49.61 -19.00 24.13
C ARG A 34 49.47 -17.65 24.81
N GLU A 35 48.53 -17.49 25.73
CA GLU A 35 48.36 -16.24 26.49
C GLU A 35 49.59 -15.95 27.36
N HIS A 36 50.15 -16.96 28.03
CA HIS A 36 51.34 -16.80 28.84
C HIS A 36 52.55 -16.37 27.98
N LYS A 37 52.69 -16.93 26.78
CA LYS A 37 53.72 -16.52 25.81
C LYS A 37 53.53 -15.07 25.38
N LEU A 38 52.30 -14.65 25.06
CA LEU A 38 51.97 -13.26 24.71
C LEU A 38 52.29 -12.28 25.85
N LEU A 39 51.95 -12.62 27.10
CA LEU A 39 52.27 -11.77 28.25
C LEU A 39 53.77 -11.64 28.48
N LYS A 40 54.54 -12.71 28.23
CA LYS A 40 56.01 -12.69 28.32
C LYS A 40 56.63 -11.79 27.23
N GLU A 41 56.12 -11.87 26.01
CA GLU A 41 56.54 -11.01 24.89
C GLU A 41 56.20 -9.54 25.14
N LEU A 42 54.99 -9.25 25.64
CA LEU A 42 54.57 -7.89 26.01
C LEU A 42 55.45 -7.30 27.12
N ARG A 43 55.78 -8.09 28.14
CA ARG A 43 56.68 -7.68 29.23
C ARG A 43 58.09 -7.38 28.72
N ASN A 44 58.59 -8.13 27.74
CA ASN A 44 59.90 -7.89 27.13
C ASN A 44 59.90 -6.62 26.27
N ALA A 45 58.84 -6.38 25.49
CA ALA A 45 58.67 -5.16 24.70
C ALA A 45 58.63 -3.91 25.59
N MET A 46 57.90 -3.96 26.72
CA MET A 46 57.87 -2.85 27.68
C MET A 46 59.23 -2.57 28.34
N LYS A 47 60.03 -3.61 28.62
CA LYS A 47 61.39 -3.43 29.14
C LYS A 47 62.34 -2.80 28.11
N GLN A 48 62.17 -3.10 26.83
CA GLN A 48 62.96 -2.47 25.76
C GLN A 48 62.58 -0.99 25.55
N GLY A 49 61.30 -0.63 25.76
CA GLY A 49 60.84 0.76 25.68
C GLY A 49 61.29 1.68 26.83
N GLN A 50 61.68 1.14 27.99
CA GLN A 50 62.15 1.93 29.13
C GLN A 50 63.65 2.29 29.08
N ASN A 51 64.46 1.60 28.28
CA ASN A 51 65.90 1.86 28.17
C ASN A 51 66.29 2.85 27.06
N GLY A 52 65.32 3.45 26.36
CA GLY A 52 65.54 4.24 25.14
C GLY A 52 65.00 5.67 25.19
N ARG A 53 65.08 6.38 26.32
CA ARG A 53 64.69 7.80 26.35
C ARG A 53 65.58 8.64 27.26
N ALA A 54 66.69 9.11 26.70
CA ALA A 54 67.39 10.29 27.16
C ALA A 54 67.58 11.23 25.96
N GLY A 55 66.87 12.37 25.99
CA GLY A 55 67.27 13.62 25.35
C GLY A 55 66.88 13.84 23.89
N GLY A 56 66.21 14.98 23.64
CA GLY A 56 66.55 15.85 22.52
C GLY A 56 65.50 15.99 21.42
N ASP A 57 64.65 16.99 21.56
CA ASP A 57 63.86 17.59 20.47
C ASP A 57 64.77 18.11 19.35
N SER A 58 64.45 17.77 18.10
CA SER A 58 64.65 18.68 16.95
C SER A 58 63.82 18.22 15.76
N PHE A 59 62.90 19.07 15.35
CA PHE A 59 62.14 18.99 14.12
C PHE A 59 62.96 19.74 13.07
N ASP A 60 63.55 19.04 12.10
CA ASP A 60 64.03 19.69 10.88
C ASP A 60 63.84 18.79 9.64
N SER A 61 63.47 19.49 8.60
CA SER A 61 63.08 19.12 7.26
C SER A 61 64.26 18.67 6.38
N GLY A 62 64.00 17.77 5.42
CA GLY A 62 64.77 17.73 4.18
C GLY A 62 65.42 16.40 3.79
N ALA A 63 64.92 15.86 2.67
CA ALA A 63 65.65 15.18 1.59
C ALA A 63 66.39 13.84 1.87
N SER A 64 65.81 12.79 1.31
CA SER A 64 66.45 11.69 0.55
C SER A 64 67.90 11.34 0.85
N ARG A 65 68.10 10.28 1.63
CA ARG A 65 69.19 9.33 1.40
C ARG A 65 68.73 7.90 1.60
N GLY A 66 69.07 7.06 0.63
CA GLY A 66 68.75 5.64 0.59
C GLY A 66 69.26 4.91 1.83
N GLY A 67 68.34 4.20 2.47
CA GLY A 67 68.62 3.18 3.47
C GLY A 67 67.65 2.03 3.19
N VAL A 68 68.20 0.84 3.03
CA VAL A 68 67.50 -0.40 2.71
C VAL A 68 66.35 -0.57 3.70
N ALA A 69 65.11 -0.39 3.23
CA ALA A 69 63.93 -0.70 4.01
C ALA A 69 63.91 -2.21 4.25
N ASN A 70 64.04 -2.61 5.52
CA ASN A 70 63.58 -3.91 5.98
C ASN A 70 62.12 -4.05 5.51
N ARG A 71 61.90 -4.85 4.47
CA ARG A 71 60.57 -5.37 4.18
C ARG A 71 60.14 -6.19 5.41
N PRO A 72 58.98 -5.90 6.03
CA PRO A 72 58.43 -6.79 7.04
C PRO A 72 58.24 -8.16 6.39
N LEU A 73 58.61 -9.22 7.11
CA LEU A 73 58.37 -10.58 6.64
C LEU A 73 56.84 -10.81 6.52
N PRO A 74 56.36 -11.68 5.60
CA PRO A 74 54.94 -11.79 5.24
C PRO A 74 53.95 -12.19 6.35
N ASN A 75 54.42 -12.40 7.59
CA ASN A 75 53.63 -12.87 8.74
C ASN A 75 53.86 -12.06 10.04
N GLU A 76 54.47 -10.87 9.97
CA GLU A 76 54.57 -10.01 11.15
C GLU A 76 53.24 -9.31 11.45
N TRP A 77 52.78 -9.44 12.69
CA TRP A 77 51.57 -8.82 13.23
C TRP A 77 51.64 -7.29 13.11
N SER A 78 50.81 -6.68 12.26
CA SER A 78 50.52 -5.24 12.38
C SER A 78 49.52 -5.01 13.52
N PRO A 79 49.71 -3.95 14.34
CA PRO A 79 48.74 -3.58 15.37
C PRO A 79 47.36 -3.32 14.73
N LEU A 80 46.31 -3.82 15.36
CA LEU A 80 44.93 -3.53 14.97
C LEU A 80 44.71 -2.02 14.97
N ASP A 81 43.98 -1.54 13.98
CA ASP A 81 43.72 -0.11 13.85
C ASP A 81 42.90 0.42 15.03
N THR A 82 43.34 1.55 15.59
CA THR A 82 42.72 2.16 16.77
C THR A 82 41.31 2.70 16.49
N GLY A 83 41.02 3.11 15.26
CA GLY A 83 39.71 3.56 14.78
C GLY A 83 38.70 2.41 14.74
N ALA A 84 39.06 1.29 14.09
CA ALA A 84 38.21 0.12 14.04
C ALA A 84 37.94 -0.47 15.44
N LEU A 85 38.97 -0.55 16.29
CA LEU A 85 38.81 -1.01 17.69
C LEU A 85 37.89 -0.10 18.50
N ARG A 86 37.96 1.21 18.28
CA ARG A 86 37.08 2.16 18.98
C ARG A 86 35.61 1.93 18.64
N GLU A 87 35.30 1.64 17.38
CA GLU A 87 33.93 1.41 16.94
C GLU A 87 33.40 0.03 17.34
N THR A 88 34.20 -1.05 17.28
CA THR A 88 33.78 -2.37 17.79
C THR A 88 33.50 -2.33 19.30
N ASN A 89 34.30 -1.58 20.08
CA ASN A 89 34.04 -1.34 21.51
C ASN A 89 32.74 -0.57 21.77
N LYS A 90 32.26 0.25 20.83
CA LYS A 90 30.94 0.89 20.95
C LYS A 90 29.82 -0.11 20.67
N LEU A 91 30.00 -0.99 19.69
CA LEU A 91 29.05 -2.07 19.39
C LEU A 91 28.93 -3.06 20.56
N ASP A 92 30.00 -3.32 21.31
CA ASP A 92 29.93 -4.14 22.53
C ASP A 92 29.08 -3.53 23.64
N LYS A 93 28.96 -2.20 23.67
CA LYS A 93 28.16 -1.48 24.67
C LYS A 93 26.69 -1.37 24.30
N THR A 94 26.29 -1.70 23.06
CA THR A 94 24.88 -1.68 22.67
C THR A 94 24.16 -2.91 23.25
N LYS A 95 22.91 -2.72 23.68
CA LYS A 95 22.07 -3.82 24.16
C LYS A 95 21.24 -4.39 23.01
N GLY A 96 21.17 -5.71 22.92
CA GLY A 96 20.33 -6.42 21.94
C GLY A 96 21.02 -6.71 20.60
N PRO A 97 20.23 -7.11 19.59
CA PRO A 97 20.74 -7.39 18.24
C PRO A 97 21.33 -6.15 17.57
N ILE A 98 22.32 -6.37 16.72
CA ILE A 98 23.05 -5.37 15.95
C ILE A 98 22.50 -5.39 14.54
N THR A 99 21.94 -4.26 14.12
CA THR A 99 21.33 -4.11 12.79
C THR A 99 22.39 -3.83 11.71
N ALA A 100 22.00 -4.00 10.45
CA ALA A 100 22.84 -3.64 9.30
C ALA A 100 23.28 -2.16 9.35
N ASP A 101 22.36 -1.22 9.62
CA ASP A 101 22.68 0.21 9.75
C ASP A 101 23.74 0.49 10.82
N GLN A 102 23.59 -0.12 12.01
CA GLN A 102 24.52 0.07 13.12
C GLN A 102 25.92 -0.44 12.78
N LEU A 103 25.98 -1.60 12.12
CA LEU A 103 27.24 -2.21 11.71
C LEU A 103 27.89 -1.45 10.55
N THR A 104 27.12 -1.06 9.53
CA THR A 104 27.58 -0.24 8.40
C THR A 104 28.12 1.12 8.86
N GLU A 105 27.45 1.78 9.81
CA GLU A 105 27.94 3.04 10.39
C GLU A 105 29.23 2.85 11.22
N ALA A 106 29.34 1.76 11.95
CA ALA A 106 30.56 1.44 12.69
C ALA A 106 31.73 1.19 11.73
N ILE A 107 31.53 0.41 10.67
CA ILE A 107 32.52 0.18 9.61
C ILE A 107 32.89 1.50 8.94
N ARG A 108 31.93 2.36 8.60
CA ARG A 108 32.18 3.68 7.99
C ARG A 108 33.12 4.55 8.83
N ARG A 109 32.89 4.60 10.14
CA ARG A 109 33.66 5.43 11.07
C ARG A 109 35.01 4.81 11.40
N GLY A 110 35.06 3.49 11.48
CA GLY A 110 36.26 2.73 11.79
C GLY A 110 37.15 2.46 10.58
N THR A 111 36.79 2.94 9.38
CA THR A 111 37.58 2.83 8.14
C THR A 111 37.73 4.16 7.38
N GLY A 112 37.31 5.26 8.03
CA GLY A 112 37.10 6.56 7.39
C GLY A 112 38.30 7.50 7.41
N ASP A 113 39.40 7.14 8.05
CA ASP A 113 40.66 7.90 8.05
C ASP A 113 41.51 7.63 6.79
N HIS A 114 41.07 6.71 5.93
CA HIS A 114 41.59 6.46 4.59
C HIS A 114 43.10 6.16 4.55
N ASP A 115 43.65 5.60 5.63
CA ASP A 115 45.08 5.28 5.75
C ASP A 115 45.50 4.03 4.94
N GLY A 116 44.54 3.37 4.29
CA GLY A 116 44.75 2.17 3.47
C GLY A 116 44.63 0.84 4.24
N ASN A 117 44.34 0.87 5.54
CA ASN A 117 44.25 -0.33 6.39
C ASN A 117 42.87 -1.00 6.39
N ALA A 118 41.88 -0.44 5.69
CA ALA A 118 40.55 -1.01 5.50
C ALA A 118 40.53 -2.47 5.05
N ALA A 119 41.47 -2.87 4.20
CA ALA A 119 41.57 -4.24 3.68
C ALA A 119 42.41 -5.19 4.54
N ARG A 120 42.96 -4.71 5.67
CA ARG A 120 43.87 -5.48 6.54
C ARG A 120 43.48 -5.35 8.01
N GLY A 121 43.96 -4.32 8.70
CA GLY A 121 43.78 -4.16 10.15
C GLY A 121 42.33 -3.92 10.54
N GLU A 122 41.61 -3.09 9.78
CA GLU A 122 40.25 -2.68 10.11
C GLU A 122 39.23 -3.78 9.78
N TYR A 123 39.33 -4.40 8.60
CA TYR A 123 38.53 -5.58 8.26
C TYR A 123 38.73 -6.69 9.29
N ARG A 124 39.97 -6.97 9.68
CA ARG A 124 40.27 -7.98 10.70
C ARG A 124 39.59 -7.67 12.03
N ALA A 125 39.63 -6.41 12.48
CA ALA A 125 38.97 -6.00 13.72
C ALA A 125 37.44 -6.24 13.68
N PHE A 126 36.77 -5.85 12.59
CA PHE A 126 35.32 -6.07 12.44
C PHE A 126 34.97 -7.56 12.22
N SER A 127 35.79 -8.31 11.49
CA SER A 127 35.59 -9.75 11.27
C SER A 127 35.72 -10.54 12.57
N GLU A 128 36.79 -10.31 13.34
CA GLU A 128 36.99 -10.96 14.63
C GLU A 128 35.89 -10.58 15.64
N TRP A 129 35.43 -9.33 15.61
CA TRP A 129 34.31 -8.89 16.44
C TRP A 129 32.99 -9.56 16.03
N ALA A 130 32.69 -9.62 14.72
CA ALA A 130 31.49 -10.24 14.18
C ALA A 130 31.42 -11.75 14.46
N GLU A 131 32.55 -12.46 14.36
CA GLU A 131 32.68 -13.88 14.73
C GLU A 131 32.35 -14.14 16.20
N LYS A 132 32.84 -13.27 17.10
CA LYS A 132 32.56 -13.38 18.55
C LYS A 132 31.11 -13.01 18.90
N ASN A 133 30.45 -12.22 18.05
CA ASN A 133 29.11 -11.69 18.28
C ASN A 133 28.05 -12.24 17.31
N GLN A 134 28.26 -13.43 16.73
CA GLN A 134 27.36 -14.04 15.73
C GLN A 134 25.89 -14.13 16.16
N ALA A 135 25.63 -14.36 17.45
CA ALA A 135 24.28 -14.44 18.02
C ALA A 135 23.60 -13.06 18.13
N ARG A 136 24.37 -11.97 18.08
CA ARG A 136 23.87 -10.59 18.12
C ARG A 136 23.67 -10.00 16.73
N LEU A 137 24.25 -10.56 15.68
CA LEU A 137 24.07 -10.04 14.32
C LEU A 137 22.72 -10.45 13.75
N THR A 138 21.94 -9.48 13.25
CA THR A 138 20.75 -9.79 12.43
C THR A 138 21.17 -10.42 11.09
N PRO A 139 20.27 -11.11 10.37
CA PRO A 139 20.57 -11.65 9.04
C PRO A 139 21.13 -10.59 8.07
N GLU A 140 20.64 -9.37 8.13
CA GLU A 140 21.08 -8.25 7.30
C GLU A 140 22.46 -7.75 7.75
N ALA A 141 22.75 -7.69 9.06
CA ALA A 141 24.08 -7.36 9.54
C ALA A 141 25.13 -8.39 9.13
N LYS A 142 24.74 -9.68 8.98
CA LYS A 142 25.63 -10.71 8.42
C LYS A 142 25.94 -10.44 6.95
N GLN A 143 24.94 -10.02 6.17
CA GLN A 143 25.16 -9.61 4.78
C GLN A 143 26.09 -8.38 4.66
N VAL A 144 26.03 -7.43 5.60
CA VAL A 144 27.01 -6.32 5.69
C VAL A 144 28.43 -6.86 5.86
N MET A 145 28.64 -7.83 6.75
CA MET A 145 29.95 -8.46 6.90
C MET A 145 30.39 -9.22 5.66
N ASP A 146 29.48 -9.93 4.99
CA ASP A 146 29.81 -10.66 3.75
C ASP A 146 30.26 -9.70 2.64
N ARG A 147 29.60 -8.55 2.50
CA ARG A 147 30.00 -7.50 1.55
C ARG A 147 31.33 -6.87 1.93
N PHE A 148 31.54 -6.58 3.22
CA PHE A 148 32.80 -6.04 3.69
C PHE A 148 33.96 -7.02 3.46
N SER A 149 33.72 -8.31 3.65
CA SER A 149 34.67 -9.39 3.38
C SER A 149 35.06 -9.48 1.91
N LYS A 150 34.07 -9.46 1.02
CA LYS A 150 34.30 -9.48 -0.42
C LYS A 150 35.15 -8.28 -0.86
N PHE A 151 34.85 -7.10 -0.35
CA PHE A 151 35.62 -5.90 -0.62
C PHE A 151 37.07 -5.99 -0.12
N ALA A 152 37.27 -6.48 1.10
CA ALA A 152 38.61 -6.67 1.64
C ALA A 152 39.44 -7.64 0.78
N ALA A 153 38.83 -8.73 0.29
CA ALA A 153 39.46 -9.69 -0.61
C ALA A 153 39.79 -9.08 -1.99
N GLU A 154 38.87 -8.32 -2.59
CA GLU A 154 39.09 -7.63 -3.87
C GLU A 154 40.21 -6.58 -3.76
N ARG A 155 40.29 -5.86 -2.64
CA ARG A 155 41.37 -4.92 -2.34
C ARG A 155 42.73 -5.58 -2.19
N GLN A 156 42.78 -6.74 -1.54
CA GLN A 156 44.03 -7.51 -1.41
C GLN A 156 44.53 -8.00 -2.77
N ALA A 157 43.63 -8.26 -3.73
CA ALA A 157 43.98 -8.75 -5.06
C ALA A 157 44.41 -7.65 -6.05
N ASN A 158 43.75 -6.48 -6.06
CA ASN A 158 43.82 -5.55 -7.20
C ASN A 158 44.45 -4.17 -6.93
N GLY A 159 44.83 -3.83 -5.69
CA GLY A 159 45.30 -2.49 -5.35
C GLY A 159 44.17 -1.44 -5.30
N HIS A 160 44.51 -0.15 -5.13
CA HIS A 160 43.55 0.88 -4.64
C HIS A 160 43.14 1.93 -5.70
N LYS A 161 41.85 2.32 -5.69
CA LYS A 161 41.36 3.66 -6.10
C LYS A 161 40.43 4.22 -5.02
N ASP A 162 40.47 5.54 -4.79
CA ASP A 162 39.69 6.21 -3.73
C ASP A 162 38.16 6.11 -3.91
N GLY A 163 37.69 5.81 -5.13
CA GLY A 163 36.28 5.55 -5.42
C GLY A 163 35.75 4.26 -4.77
N ASP A 164 36.61 3.24 -4.62
CA ASP A 164 36.19 1.89 -4.26
C ASP A 164 35.58 1.82 -2.85
N TRP A 165 36.10 2.62 -1.90
CA TRP A 165 35.55 2.68 -0.53
C TRP A 165 34.16 3.30 -0.50
N ARG A 166 33.91 4.34 -1.31
CA ARG A 166 32.59 4.97 -1.37
C ARG A 166 31.57 4.02 -2.00
N ASP A 167 31.97 3.28 -3.02
CA ASP A 167 31.12 2.29 -3.67
C ASP A 167 30.81 1.12 -2.71
N MET A 168 31.80 0.64 -1.96
CA MET A 168 31.57 -0.34 -0.87
C MET A 168 30.60 0.17 0.19
N MET A 169 30.79 1.40 0.68
CA MET A 169 29.91 1.98 1.69
C MET A 169 28.48 2.15 1.16
N LYS A 170 28.33 2.47 -0.12
CA LYS A 170 27.03 2.54 -0.80
C LYS A 170 26.39 1.15 -0.91
N ASP A 171 27.15 0.12 -1.29
CA ASP A 171 26.70 -1.27 -1.35
C ASP A 171 26.25 -1.80 0.02
N MET A 172 27.01 -1.52 1.08
CA MET A 172 26.67 -1.93 2.45
C MET A 172 25.46 -1.17 3.02
N LYS A 173 25.28 0.10 2.63
CA LYS A 173 24.13 0.90 3.04
C LYS A 173 22.82 0.41 2.42
N GLY A 174 22.86 -0.24 1.26
CA GLY A 174 21.68 -0.88 0.65
C GLY A 174 21.26 -2.18 1.34
N ILE A 175 22.03 -2.69 2.30
CA ILE A 175 21.70 -3.94 3.00
C ILE A 175 20.71 -3.66 4.13
N GLY A 176 19.50 -4.17 3.98
CA GLY A 176 18.45 -4.03 5.00
C GLY A 176 17.76 -2.67 4.98
N ASP A 177 17.84 -1.90 3.87
CA ASP A 177 16.99 -0.73 3.75
C ASP A 177 15.53 -1.18 3.61
N LYS A 178 14.81 -1.01 4.72
CA LYS A 178 13.39 -1.28 4.84
C LYS A 178 12.61 -0.01 4.53
N GLY A 179 13.02 0.74 3.50
CA GLY A 179 12.41 2.00 3.08
C GLY A 179 10.90 1.82 2.94
N ALA A 180 10.50 0.83 2.13
CA ALA A 180 9.11 0.40 1.99
C ALA A 180 8.47 0.02 3.34
N GLU A 181 9.05 -0.90 4.14
CA GLU A 181 8.41 -1.33 5.40
C GLU A 181 8.22 -0.17 6.41
N LYS A 182 9.19 0.76 6.50
CA LYS A 182 9.10 1.96 7.34
C LYS A 182 7.95 2.86 6.90
N GLN A 183 7.70 3.00 5.59
CA GLN A 183 6.55 3.78 5.12
C GLN A 183 5.23 3.02 5.28
N LEU A 184 5.22 1.69 5.08
CA LEU A 184 4.04 0.86 5.33
C LEU A 184 3.61 0.91 6.80
N ALA A 185 4.55 0.86 7.74
CA ALA A 185 4.26 1.03 9.16
C ALA A 185 3.65 2.41 9.48
N LYS A 186 4.05 3.47 8.77
CA LYS A 186 3.43 4.79 8.88
C LYS A 186 2.01 4.79 8.32
N LEU A 187 1.79 4.17 7.15
CA LEU A 187 0.45 4.03 6.58
C LEU A 187 -0.50 3.30 7.55
N ASP A 188 -0.02 2.29 8.27
CA ASP A 188 -0.83 1.59 9.27
C ASP A 188 -1.26 2.45 10.46
N SER A 189 -0.50 3.50 10.78
CA SER A 189 -0.81 4.44 11.86
C SER A 189 -1.77 5.58 11.45
N LEU A 190 -2.04 5.73 10.16
CA LEU A 190 -2.90 6.79 9.65
C LEU A 190 -4.39 6.43 9.77
N PRO A 191 -5.26 7.44 9.94
CA PRO A 191 -6.71 7.23 9.94
C PRO A 191 -7.16 6.69 8.57
N LYS A 192 -8.21 5.87 8.58
CA LYS A 192 -8.82 5.34 7.36
C LYS A 192 -9.80 6.36 6.74
N PRO A 193 -9.96 6.35 5.41
CA PRO A 193 -9.16 5.59 4.46
C PRO A 193 -7.84 6.32 4.12
N ILE A 194 -6.87 5.54 3.66
CA ILE A 194 -5.58 5.99 3.17
C ILE A 194 -5.77 6.60 1.80
N SER A 195 -5.44 7.89 1.67
CA SER A 195 -5.61 8.64 0.42
C SER A 195 -4.54 8.29 -0.61
N GLY A 196 -4.82 8.63 -1.87
CA GLY A 196 -3.84 8.56 -2.97
C GLY A 196 -2.55 9.32 -2.65
N GLU A 197 -2.65 10.51 -2.04
CA GLU A 197 -1.49 11.33 -1.66
C GLU A 197 -0.63 10.68 -0.57
N GLN A 198 -1.27 10.04 0.43
CA GLN A 198 -0.57 9.31 1.48
C GLN A 198 0.15 8.09 0.88
N MET A 199 -0.51 7.33 0.01
CA MET A 199 0.08 6.21 -0.69
C MET A 199 1.23 6.65 -1.59
N SER A 200 1.07 7.72 -2.38
CA SER A 200 2.10 8.21 -3.30
C SER A 200 3.33 8.71 -2.54
N SER A 201 3.12 9.38 -1.41
CA SER A 201 4.20 9.85 -0.53
C SER A 201 4.94 8.67 0.12
N ALA A 202 4.20 7.64 0.52
CA ALA A 202 4.78 6.43 1.08
C ALA A 202 5.62 5.68 0.04
N ILE A 203 5.12 5.51 -1.17
CA ILE A 203 5.88 4.89 -2.26
C ILE A 203 7.11 5.75 -2.58
N GLU A 204 6.95 7.06 -2.85
CA GLU A 204 8.08 7.95 -3.18
C GLU A 204 9.20 7.84 -2.14
N ARG A 205 8.87 7.89 -0.84
CA ARG A 205 9.87 7.80 0.23
C ARG A 205 10.40 6.39 0.43
N GLY A 206 9.61 5.39 0.07
CA GLY A 206 9.93 3.98 0.25
C GLY A 206 10.82 3.41 -0.85
N VAL A 207 10.91 4.07 -2.01
CA VAL A 207 11.65 3.60 -3.21
C VAL A 207 12.78 4.55 -3.66
N LYS A 208 13.11 5.56 -2.85
CA LYS A 208 14.01 6.68 -3.23
C LYS A 208 15.48 6.42 -2.93
N ASP A 209 15.75 5.51 -2.02
CA ASP A 209 17.10 5.08 -1.59
C ASP A 209 17.87 4.31 -2.68
N ARG A 210 17.18 3.74 -3.69
CA ARG A 210 17.80 3.09 -4.86
C ARG A 210 18.80 2.01 -4.45
N ASP A 211 18.30 1.08 -3.65
CA ASP A 211 19.03 -0.05 -3.09
C ASP A 211 19.07 -1.28 -4.02
N ASN A 212 18.68 -1.13 -5.29
CA ASN A 212 18.48 -2.19 -6.29
C ASN A 212 17.34 -3.17 -5.95
N ASN A 213 16.29 -2.68 -5.27
CA ASN A 213 15.25 -3.53 -4.73
C ASN A 213 13.80 -3.14 -5.06
N THR A 214 13.58 -2.33 -6.11
CA THR A 214 12.22 -1.90 -6.52
C THR A 214 11.22 -3.08 -6.68
N GLY A 215 11.69 -4.26 -7.07
CA GLY A 215 10.86 -5.47 -7.17
C GLY A 215 10.29 -5.94 -5.83
N ASP A 216 11.10 -6.00 -4.78
CA ASP A 216 10.65 -6.41 -3.44
C ASP A 216 9.85 -5.29 -2.77
N GLU A 217 10.19 -4.02 -2.99
CA GLU A 217 9.41 -2.87 -2.52
C GLU A 217 7.99 -2.89 -3.10
N LEU A 218 7.86 -3.13 -4.42
CA LEU A 218 6.56 -3.32 -5.06
C LEU A 218 5.79 -4.46 -4.40
N LYS A 219 6.44 -5.60 -4.18
CA LYS A 219 5.81 -6.75 -3.53
C LYS A 219 5.34 -6.41 -2.12
N ALA A 220 6.14 -5.66 -1.34
CA ALA A 220 5.78 -5.22 0.00
C ALA A 220 4.54 -4.32 -0.01
N PHE A 221 4.48 -3.32 -0.90
CA PHE A 221 3.30 -2.46 -1.06
C PHE A 221 2.07 -3.26 -1.51
N GLN A 222 2.23 -4.21 -2.44
CA GLN A 222 1.14 -5.08 -2.90
C GLN A 222 0.61 -6.00 -1.79
N ASP A 223 1.48 -6.64 -1.04
CA ASP A 223 1.10 -7.56 0.04
C ASP A 223 0.46 -6.80 1.21
N TRP A 224 0.96 -5.60 1.51
CA TRP A 224 0.31 -4.70 2.48
C TRP A 224 -1.07 -4.25 2.00
N ALA A 225 -1.21 -3.84 0.74
CA ALA A 225 -2.48 -3.41 0.16
C ALA A 225 -3.53 -4.53 0.14
N LYS A 226 -3.12 -5.78 -0.14
CA LYS A 226 -4.01 -6.96 -0.06
C LYS A 226 -4.55 -7.19 1.35
N LYS A 227 -3.74 -6.96 2.38
CA LYS A 227 -4.14 -7.12 3.80
C LYS A 227 -5.00 -5.96 4.31
N ASN A 228 -4.92 -4.79 3.68
CA ASN A 228 -5.55 -3.56 4.12
C ASN A 228 -6.55 -3.01 3.08
N GLN A 229 -7.27 -3.88 2.36
CA GLN A 229 -8.18 -3.47 1.27
C GLN A 229 -9.28 -2.49 1.71
N ASP A 230 -9.75 -2.64 2.96
CA ASP A 230 -10.74 -1.79 3.62
C ASP A 230 -10.16 -0.43 4.05
N LYS A 231 -8.84 -0.31 4.13
CA LYS A 231 -8.15 0.95 4.44
C LYS A 231 -7.86 1.78 3.20
N LEU A 232 -7.95 1.23 1.99
CA LEU A 232 -7.46 1.90 0.79
C LEU A 232 -8.57 2.68 0.08
N SER A 233 -8.35 3.97 -0.14
CA SER A 233 -9.17 4.72 -1.08
C SER A 233 -8.96 4.22 -2.53
N PRO A 234 -9.91 4.46 -3.45
CA PRO A 234 -9.74 4.18 -4.87
C PRO A 234 -8.47 4.83 -5.46
N GLU A 235 -8.13 6.05 -5.04
CA GLU A 235 -6.92 6.78 -5.45
C GLU A 235 -5.68 6.04 -4.99
N ALA A 236 -5.63 5.57 -3.74
CA ALA A 236 -4.50 4.79 -3.24
C ALA A 236 -4.29 3.50 -4.03
N LYS A 237 -5.38 2.85 -4.47
CA LYS A 237 -5.31 1.67 -5.36
C LYS A 237 -4.78 2.05 -6.74
N GLU A 238 -5.20 3.17 -7.31
CA GLU A 238 -4.69 3.64 -8.61
C GLU A 238 -3.22 4.04 -8.54
N VAL A 239 -2.79 4.74 -7.49
CA VAL A 239 -1.38 5.06 -7.23
C VAL A 239 -0.55 3.78 -7.20
N LEU A 240 -0.99 2.75 -6.48
CA LEU A 240 -0.29 1.46 -6.43
C LEU A 240 -0.23 0.80 -7.81
N GLY A 241 -1.31 0.85 -8.60
CA GLY A 241 -1.33 0.34 -9.98
C GLY A 241 -0.35 1.08 -10.91
N LYS A 242 -0.21 2.40 -10.75
CA LYS A 242 0.81 3.18 -11.49
C LYS A 242 2.22 2.83 -11.05
N PHE A 243 2.46 2.65 -9.76
CA PHE A 243 3.76 2.17 -9.27
C PHE A 243 4.11 0.82 -9.88
N GLU A 244 3.18 -0.14 -9.86
CA GLU A 244 3.36 -1.46 -10.47
C GLU A 244 3.74 -1.36 -11.95
N LYS A 245 3.07 -0.51 -12.73
CA LYS A 245 3.37 -0.26 -14.14
C LYS A 245 4.81 0.21 -14.34
N HIS A 246 5.25 1.19 -13.56
CA HIS A 246 6.60 1.76 -13.67
C HIS A 246 7.69 0.80 -13.18
N ALA A 247 7.46 0.11 -12.06
CA ALA A 247 8.36 -0.91 -11.53
C ALA A 247 8.54 -2.08 -12.51
N LYS A 248 7.45 -2.59 -13.09
CA LYS A 248 7.51 -3.66 -14.12
C LYS A 248 8.31 -3.23 -15.36
N LYS A 249 8.16 -1.97 -15.78
CA LYS A 249 8.89 -1.44 -16.93
C LYS A 249 10.40 -1.31 -16.65
N ALA A 250 10.77 -0.89 -15.43
CA ALA A 250 12.18 -0.88 -15.01
C ALA A 250 12.75 -2.30 -15.01
N MET A 251 12.07 -3.25 -14.35
CA MET A 251 12.47 -4.66 -14.30
C MET A 251 12.60 -5.29 -15.69
N ALA A 252 11.69 -4.97 -16.63
CA ALA A 252 11.74 -5.47 -18.00
C ALA A 252 12.93 -4.93 -18.82
N SER A 253 13.49 -3.78 -18.43
CA SER A 253 14.68 -3.19 -19.07
C SER A 253 15.99 -3.75 -18.50
N GLY A 254 15.90 -4.69 -17.54
CA GLY A 254 17.05 -5.24 -16.81
C GLY A 254 17.52 -4.35 -15.66
N ASP A 255 16.85 -3.22 -15.43
CA ASP A 255 17.13 -2.35 -14.30
C ASP A 255 16.54 -2.96 -13.02
N LYS A 256 17.34 -2.97 -11.94
CA LYS A 256 16.89 -3.42 -10.62
C LYS A 256 16.15 -2.33 -9.84
N ASP A 257 16.23 -1.08 -10.31
CA ASP A 257 15.60 0.10 -9.72
C ASP A 257 14.90 0.98 -10.74
N LEU A 258 13.99 1.83 -10.25
CA LEU A 258 13.49 2.97 -11.01
C LEU A 258 14.62 3.96 -11.33
N THR A 259 14.94 4.07 -12.62
CA THR A 259 15.81 5.15 -13.11
C THR A 259 15.24 6.51 -12.72
N ARG A 260 16.08 7.54 -12.63
CA ARG A 260 15.62 8.92 -12.33
C ARG A 260 14.49 9.37 -13.27
N GLY A 261 14.64 9.09 -14.57
CA GLY A 261 13.65 9.48 -15.57
C GLY A 261 12.33 8.71 -15.43
N GLU A 262 12.36 7.45 -15.00
CA GLU A 262 11.14 6.68 -14.76
C GLU A 262 10.47 7.07 -13.45
N MET A 263 11.25 7.36 -12.39
CA MET A 263 10.75 7.93 -11.14
C MET A 263 10.04 9.27 -11.39
N ASP A 264 10.64 10.17 -12.17
CA ASP A 264 10.02 11.47 -12.49
C ASP A 264 8.70 11.31 -13.27
N LYS A 265 8.61 10.31 -14.16
CA LYS A 265 7.37 9.98 -14.87
C LYS A 265 6.33 9.39 -13.92
N MET A 266 6.73 8.48 -13.04
CA MET A 266 5.85 7.90 -12.03
C MET A 266 5.27 8.97 -11.11
N LEU A 267 6.08 9.91 -10.62
CA LEU A 267 5.60 11.01 -9.77
C LEU A 267 4.67 11.96 -10.52
N LYS A 268 4.87 12.18 -11.83
CA LYS A 268 3.89 12.89 -12.68
C LYS A 268 2.59 12.10 -12.82
N ASP A 269 2.69 10.79 -13.02
CA ASP A 269 1.53 9.90 -13.10
C ASP A 269 0.77 9.85 -11.77
N PHE A 270 1.45 9.89 -10.62
CA PHE A 270 0.83 10.02 -9.29
C PHE A 270 0.06 11.34 -9.15
N LYS A 271 0.62 12.46 -9.61
CA LYS A 271 -0.09 13.76 -9.62
C LYS A 271 -1.34 13.76 -10.52
N SER A 272 -1.37 12.89 -11.52
CA SER A 272 -2.54 12.68 -12.38
C SER A 272 -3.56 11.70 -11.81
N VAL A 273 -3.22 10.96 -10.74
CA VAL A 273 -4.22 10.33 -9.86
C VAL A 273 -4.89 11.47 -9.10
N GLY A 274 -5.76 12.21 -9.79
CA GLY A 274 -6.77 13.03 -9.13
C GLY A 274 -7.77 12.13 -8.40
N ASP A 275 -8.85 12.69 -7.90
CA ASP A 275 -9.88 11.87 -7.24
C ASP A 275 -10.56 10.92 -8.24
N VAL A 276 -10.16 9.65 -8.14
CA VAL A 276 -10.59 8.53 -8.96
C VAL A 276 -12.01 8.13 -8.57
N SER A 277 -12.34 8.30 -7.28
CA SER A 277 -13.65 8.14 -6.67
C SER A 277 -14.74 8.89 -7.42
N ALA A 278 -14.63 10.22 -7.55
CA ALA A 278 -15.61 11.05 -8.26
C ALA A 278 -15.74 10.61 -9.73
N LYS A 279 -14.62 10.44 -10.42
CA LYS A 279 -14.64 9.99 -11.82
C LYS A 279 -15.26 8.61 -11.99
N LYS A 280 -14.99 7.68 -11.08
CA LYS A 280 -15.54 6.32 -11.08
C LYS A 280 -17.04 6.34 -10.78
N ALA A 281 -17.47 7.09 -9.77
CA ALA A 281 -18.88 7.23 -9.43
C ALA A 281 -19.67 7.85 -10.58
N MET A 282 -19.15 8.92 -11.21
CA MET A 282 -19.74 9.50 -12.41
C MET A 282 -19.72 8.52 -13.60
N GLY A 283 -18.68 7.69 -13.73
CA GLY A 283 -18.60 6.66 -14.75
C GLY A 283 -19.52 5.45 -14.52
N GLU A 284 -19.96 5.19 -13.28
CA GLU A 284 -21.03 4.25 -12.97
C GLU A 284 -22.38 4.83 -13.38
N LEU A 285 -22.63 6.10 -13.03
CA LEU A 285 -23.84 6.85 -13.38
C LEU A 285 -24.02 6.99 -14.91
N ASP A 286 -22.92 7.16 -15.65
CA ASP A 286 -22.95 7.25 -17.13
C ASP A 286 -23.49 5.97 -17.79
N LYS A 287 -23.33 4.80 -17.14
CA LYS A 287 -23.77 3.49 -17.65
C LYS A 287 -25.24 3.20 -17.41
N GLU A 288 -25.86 3.90 -16.47
CA GLU A 288 -27.30 3.77 -16.24
C GLU A 288 -28.05 4.18 -17.51
N SER A 289 -29.23 3.61 -17.73
CA SER A 289 -30.05 3.94 -18.89
C SER A 289 -31.29 4.70 -18.45
N GLY A 290 -31.57 5.82 -19.12
CA GLY A 290 -32.69 6.70 -18.78
C GLY A 290 -32.26 7.93 -17.95
N PRO A 291 -33.26 8.66 -17.42
CA PRO A 291 -33.04 9.84 -16.61
C PRO A 291 -32.40 9.52 -15.27
N ILE A 292 -31.61 10.45 -14.76
CA ILE A 292 -30.86 10.37 -13.51
C ILE A 292 -31.63 11.13 -12.44
N SER A 293 -32.02 10.42 -11.38
CA SER A 293 -32.77 10.98 -10.27
C SER A 293 -31.88 11.80 -9.32
N GLY A 294 -32.50 12.64 -8.49
CA GLY A 294 -31.84 13.32 -7.37
C GLY A 294 -31.14 12.35 -6.42
N GLU A 295 -31.71 11.17 -6.20
CA GLU A 295 -31.17 10.11 -5.36
C GLU A 295 -29.93 9.49 -5.98
N ASP A 296 -29.96 9.19 -7.29
CA ASP A 296 -28.80 8.67 -8.03
C ASP A 296 -27.66 9.68 -8.03
N MET A 297 -27.97 10.96 -8.32
CA MET A 297 -26.99 12.04 -8.30
C MET A 297 -26.40 12.23 -6.90
N LEU A 298 -27.23 12.25 -5.85
CA LEU A 298 -26.77 12.38 -4.47
C LEU A 298 -25.89 11.20 -4.07
N GLY A 299 -26.31 9.97 -4.40
CA GLY A 299 -25.54 8.76 -4.12
C GLY A 299 -24.21 8.72 -4.86
N ALA A 300 -24.17 9.18 -6.11
CA ALA A 300 -22.96 9.24 -6.91
C ALA A 300 -22.00 10.33 -6.40
N ILE A 301 -22.52 11.50 -6.00
CA ILE A 301 -21.71 12.53 -5.34
C ILE A 301 -21.13 11.99 -4.04
N GLN A 302 -21.95 11.40 -3.17
CA GLN A 302 -21.48 10.81 -1.91
C GLN A 302 -20.39 9.76 -2.15
N LYS A 303 -20.61 8.79 -3.04
CA LYS A 303 -19.58 7.80 -3.41
C LYS A 303 -18.31 8.45 -3.97
N GLY A 304 -18.46 9.56 -4.68
CA GLY A 304 -17.37 10.29 -5.30
C GLY A 304 -16.57 11.22 -4.38
N VAL A 305 -17.11 11.60 -3.22
CA VAL A 305 -16.48 12.58 -2.29
C VAL A 305 -16.29 12.03 -0.86
N SER A 306 -16.74 10.81 -0.57
CA SER A 306 -16.73 10.27 0.80
C SER A 306 -15.38 9.71 1.27
N ASP A 307 -14.38 9.60 0.40
CA ASP A 307 -13.09 8.96 0.71
C ASP A 307 -12.21 9.77 1.69
N GLY A 308 -12.68 10.89 2.21
CA GLY A 308 -12.05 11.57 3.35
C GLY A 308 -13.03 12.30 4.26
N GLY A 309 -14.34 12.09 4.05
CA GLY A 309 -15.37 12.95 4.62
C GLY A 309 -15.15 14.42 4.27
N ARG A 310 -14.65 14.73 3.08
CA ARG A 310 -14.46 16.10 2.58
C ARG A 310 -14.59 16.05 1.06
N ALA A 311 -15.21 17.07 0.46
CA ALA A 311 -15.29 17.18 -0.99
C ALA A 311 -14.26 18.20 -1.49
N THR A 312 -13.27 17.77 -2.27
CA THR A 312 -12.28 18.66 -2.86
C THR A 312 -12.88 19.46 -4.03
N PRO A 313 -12.33 20.64 -4.36
CA PRO A 313 -12.77 21.38 -5.55
C PRO A 313 -12.61 20.58 -6.86
N LYS A 314 -11.66 19.63 -6.90
CA LYS A 314 -11.46 18.76 -8.07
C LYS A 314 -12.56 17.71 -8.20
N GLU A 315 -12.97 17.07 -7.10
CA GLU A 315 -14.08 16.12 -7.11
C GLU A 315 -15.37 16.79 -7.59
N LEU A 316 -15.67 17.96 -7.03
CA LEU A 316 -16.85 18.72 -7.41
C LEU A 316 -16.79 19.17 -8.87
N ALA A 317 -15.61 19.52 -9.38
CA ALA A 317 -15.43 19.86 -10.79
C ALA A 317 -15.67 18.65 -11.72
N GLU A 318 -15.29 17.42 -11.32
CA GLU A 318 -15.58 16.21 -12.10
C GLU A 318 -17.09 15.91 -12.13
N VAL A 319 -17.80 16.10 -11.00
CA VAL A 319 -19.26 16.00 -10.96
C VAL A 319 -19.91 17.05 -11.88
N GLN A 320 -19.47 18.31 -11.80
CA GLN A 320 -19.97 19.39 -12.66
C GLN A 320 -19.76 19.08 -14.14
N LYS A 321 -18.57 18.62 -14.51
CA LYS A 321 -18.23 18.26 -15.89
C LYS A 321 -19.08 17.10 -16.40
N TRP A 322 -19.32 16.09 -15.57
CA TRP A 322 -20.22 14.99 -15.93
C TRP A 322 -21.66 15.51 -16.13
N ALA A 323 -22.14 16.37 -15.23
CA ALA A 323 -23.47 16.96 -15.31
C ALA A 323 -23.66 17.83 -16.56
N GLU A 324 -22.64 18.60 -16.94
CA GLU A 324 -22.67 19.41 -18.16
C GLU A 324 -22.83 18.59 -19.44
N LYS A 325 -22.23 17.39 -19.47
CA LYS A 325 -22.32 16.45 -20.60
C LYS A 325 -23.66 15.72 -20.64
N ASN A 326 -24.31 15.52 -19.49
CA ASN A 326 -25.51 14.70 -19.31
C ASN A 326 -26.74 15.52 -18.88
N LYS A 327 -26.81 16.82 -19.22
CA LYS A 327 -27.88 17.72 -18.79
C LYS A 327 -29.29 17.25 -19.19
N ASP A 328 -29.40 16.64 -20.36
CA ASP A 328 -30.63 16.09 -20.93
C ASP A 328 -31.14 14.86 -20.16
N ARG A 329 -30.27 14.19 -19.42
CA ARG A 329 -30.60 13.02 -18.60
C ARG A 329 -30.98 13.39 -17.18
N MET A 330 -30.61 14.57 -16.68
CA MET A 330 -30.87 14.91 -15.27
C MET A 330 -32.31 15.35 -15.04
N THR A 331 -32.95 14.78 -14.02
CA THR A 331 -34.24 15.30 -13.54
C THR A 331 -34.06 16.70 -12.93
N PRO A 332 -35.14 17.50 -12.80
CA PRO A 332 -35.09 18.76 -12.07
C PRO A 332 -34.59 18.59 -10.63
N GLU A 333 -34.88 17.45 -9.99
CA GLU A 333 -34.39 17.15 -8.66
C GLU A 333 -32.89 16.84 -8.64
N ALA A 334 -32.36 16.09 -9.61
CA ALA A 334 -30.92 15.90 -9.78
C ALA A 334 -30.17 17.22 -10.04
N GLN A 335 -30.77 18.13 -10.80
CA GLN A 335 -30.25 19.48 -10.98
C GLN A 335 -30.17 20.24 -9.66
N LYS A 336 -31.24 20.18 -8.84
CA LYS A 336 -31.25 20.81 -7.51
C LYS A 336 -30.22 20.22 -6.56
N VAL A 337 -30.06 18.89 -6.54
CA VAL A 337 -28.99 18.23 -5.76
C VAL A 337 -27.63 18.83 -6.13
N LEU A 338 -27.33 18.91 -7.43
CA LEU A 338 -26.07 19.49 -7.89
C LEU A 338 -25.92 20.97 -7.50
N GLU A 339 -26.98 21.77 -7.67
CA GLU A 339 -27.01 23.19 -7.28
C GLU A 339 -26.74 23.37 -5.79
N THR A 340 -27.32 22.52 -4.92
CA THR A 340 -27.04 22.54 -3.47
C THR A 340 -25.55 22.35 -3.22
N PHE A 341 -24.92 21.32 -3.80
CA PHE A 341 -23.48 21.10 -3.62
C PHE A 341 -22.63 22.26 -4.14
N GLN A 342 -23.02 22.86 -5.28
CA GLN A 342 -22.34 24.03 -5.82
C GLN A 342 -22.43 25.24 -4.89
N GLN A 343 -23.62 25.50 -4.33
CA GLN A 343 -23.82 26.62 -3.40
C GLN A 343 -23.00 26.46 -2.12
N HIS A 344 -22.95 25.24 -1.56
CA HIS A 344 -22.11 24.95 -0.40
C HIS A 344 -20.62 25.12 -0.77
N ALA A 345 -20.18 24.60 -1.91
CA ALA A 345 -18.78 24.71 -2.33
C ALA A 345 -18.34 26.16 -2.56
N MET A 346 -19.22 27.00 -3.11
CA MET A 346 -18.98 28.43 -3.27
C MET A 346 -18.83 29.15 -1.92
N LYS A 347 -19.60 28.75 -0.90
CA LYS A 347 -19.50 29.34 0.45
C LYS A 347 -18.19 28.95 1.15
N SER A 348 -17.72 27.73 0.96
CA SER A 348 -16.49 27.20 1.58
C SER A 348 -15.20 27.68 0.89
N GLY A 349 -15.30 28.19 -0.34
CA GLY A 349 -14.18 28.77 -1.07
C GLY A 349 -13.23 27.72 -1.67
N THR A 350 -11.94 28.07 -1.80
CA THR A 350 -10.96 27.25 -2.55
C THR A 350 -10.54 25.95 -1.83
N GLY A 351 -10.98 25.74 -0.58
CA GLY A 351 -10.66 24.56 0.20
C GLY A 351 -11.50 23.32 -0.15
N GLY A 352 -12.65 23.51 -0.81
CA GLY A 352 -13.68 22.48 -0.91
C GLY A 352 -14.57 22.45 0.34
N LEU A 353 -15.42 21.41 0.44
CA LEU A 353 -16.28 21.18 1.59
C LEU A 353 -15.52 20.35 2.63
N ASP A 354 -15.40 20.86 3.85
CA ASP A 354 -15.00 20.02 4.98
C ASP A 354 -16.10 19.00 5.34
N LYS A 355 -15.87 18.19 6.37
CA LYS A 355 -16.83 17.16 6.78
C LYS A 355 -18.18 17.71 7.21
N ALA A 356 -18.19 18.76 8.02
CA ALA A 356 -19.43 19.32 8.54
C ALA A 356 -20.21 20.01 7.42
N GLU A 357 -19.51 20.69 6.52
CA GLU A 357 -20.09 21.32 5.33
C GLU A 357 -20.63 20.29 4.34
N LEU A 358 -19.89 19.20 4.11
CA LEU A 358 -20.32 18.08 3.28
C LEU A 358 -21.56 17.40 3.86
N ASP A 359 -21.58 17.11 5.16
CA ASP A 359 -22.73 16.52 5.85
C ASP A 359 -23.96 17.45 5.77
N ALA A 360 -23.76 18.77 5.89
CA ALA A 360 -24.83 19.75 5.71
C ALA A 360 -25.35 19.80 4.27
N ALA A 361 -24.46 19.80 3.28
CA ALA A 361 -24.81 19.76 1.87
C ALA A 361 -25.58 18.48 1.51
N VAL A 362 -25.13 17.32 1.99
CA VAL A 362 -25.81 16.04 1.84
C VAL A 362 -27.21 16.09 2.45
N LYS A 363 -27.34 16.61 3.67
CA LYS A 363 -28.63 16.71 4.37
C LYS A 363 -29.60 17.59 3.61
N GLU A 364 -29.15 18.75 3.12
CA GLU A 364 -29.98 19.66 2.33
C GLU A 364 -30.35 19.04 0.97
N ALA A 365 -29.37 18.48 0.25
CA ALA A 365 -29.59 17.86 -1.04
C ALA A 365 -30.53 16.63 -0.95
N SER A 366 -30.53 15.90 0.16
CA SER A 366 -31.45 14.78 0.39
C SER A 366 -32.93 15.18 0.41
N GLN A 367 -33.24 16.48 0.53
CA GLN A 367 -34.61 16.99 0.42
C GLN A 367 -35.09 17.06 -1.04
N HIS A 368 -34.18 16.94 -2.01
CA HIS A 368 -34.48 16.96 -3.45
C HIS A 368 -34.65 15.54 -3.98
N LYS A 369 -35.64 14.83 -3.42
CA LYS A 369 -36.02 13.48 -3.86
C LYS A 369 -36.86 13.52 -5.14
N THR A 370 -36.50 12.69 -6.10
CA THR A 370 -37.31 12.44 -7.31
C THR A 370 -38.49 11.56 -6.97
N PHE A 371 -38.26 10.56 -6.11
CA PHE A 371 -39.21 9.56 -5.65
C PHE A 371 -39.37 9.70 -4.14
N ARG A 372 -40.61 9.88 -3.69
CA ARG A 372 -40.94 10.08 -2.29
C ARG A 372 -41.01 8.77 -1.52
N ASP A 373 -41.41 7.70 -2.20
CA ASP A 373 -41.57 6.37 -1.66
C ASP A 373 -40.36 5.46 -1.99
N ASP A 374 -39.80 4.83 -0.95
CA ASP A 374 -38.54 4.08 -1.07
C ASP A 374 -38.74 2.68 -1.69
N THR A 375 -39.89 2.03 -1.47
CA THR A 375 -40.20 0.69 -2.03
C THR A 375 -40.48 0.77 -3.52
N MET A 376 -41.30 1.74 -3.95
CA MET A 376 -41.56 2.05 -5.34
C MET A 376 -40.28 2.48 -6.05
N ARG A 377 -39.47 3.36 -5.45
CA ARG A 377 -38.16 3.73 -6.00
C ARG A 377 -37.28 2.51 -6.26
N THR A 378 -37.12 1.65 -5.27
CA THR A 378 -36.28 0.44 -5.39
C THR A 378 -36.77 -0.48 -6.51
N ALA A 379 -38.09 -0.62 -6.67
CA ALA A 379 -38.67 -1.42 -7.74
C ALA A 379 -38.39 -0.83 -9.14
N LEU A 380 -38.46 0.50 -9.27
CA LEU A 380 -38.24 1.22 -10.53
C LEU A 380 -36.76 1.31 -10.92
N GLU A 381 -35.84 1.50 -9.96
CA GLU A 381 -34.39 1.45 -10.19
C GLU A 381 -33.95 0.13 -10.84
N GLY A 382 -34.60 -1.00 -10.47
CA GLY A 382 -34.38 -2.29 -11.09
C GLY A 382 -34.71 -2.34 -12.60
N LEU A 383 -35.58 -1.44 -13.06
CA LEU A 383 -35.92 -1.29 -14.49
C LEU A 383 -34.95 -0.36 -15.22
N ASP A 384 -34.36 0.63 -14.56
CA ASP A 384 -33.40 1.56 -15.16
C ASP A 384 -32.06 0.89 -15.51
N GLY A 385 -31.70 -0.17 -14.79
CA GLY A 385 -30.58 -1.04 -15.14
C GLY A 385 -30.80 -1.91 -16.38
N LYS A 386 -32.04 -2.04 -16.90
CA LYS A 386 -32.34 -2.88 -18.07
C LYS A 386 -32.08 -2.13 -19.38
N SER A 387 -31.24 -2.70 -20.22
CA SER A 387 -31.02 -2.22 -21.58
C SER A 387 -32.22 -2.52 -22.49
N GLY A 388 -32.62 -1.56 -23.32
CA GLY A 388 -33.67 -1.75 -24.33
C GLY A 388 -35.07 -1.35 -23.86
N LYS A 389 -36.10 -1.96 -24.47
CA LYS A 389 -37.50 -1.67 -24.14
C LYS A 389 -37.92 -2.43 -22.87
N ILE A 390 -38.67 -1.76 -22.01
CA ILE A 390 -39.30 -2.36 -20.82
C ILE A 390 -40.58 -3.07 -21.24
N SER A 391 -40.69 -4.37 -20.94
CA SER A 391 -41.88 -5.15 -21.26
C SER A 391 -43.03 -4.88 -20.28
N GLY A 392 -44.27 -5.18 -20.68
CA GLY A 392 -45.41 -5.11 -19.75
C GLY A 392 -45.21 -5.99 -18.52
N LYS A 393 -44.60 -7.17 -18.69
CA LYS A 393 -44.30 -8.07 -17.58
C LYS A 393 -43.32 -7.45 -16.60
N ASP A 394 -42.21 -6.88 -17.09
CA ASP A 394 -41.23 -6.22 -16.23
C ASP A 394 -41.86 -5.10 -15.40
N LEU A 395 -42.72 -4.31 -16.03
CA LEU A 395 -43.41 -3.20 -15.36
C LEU A 395 -44.44 -3.69 -14.34
N THR A 396 -45.17 -4.76 -14.66
CA THR A 396 -46.14 -5.39 -13.74
C THR A 396 -45.44 -5.95 -12.51
N ASP A 397 -44.31 -6.64 -12.69
CA ASP A 397 -43.50 -7.17 -11.59
C ASP A 397 -43.01 -6.04 -10.67
N ALA A 398 -42.56 -4.92 -11.25
CA ALA A 398 -42.12 -3.75 -10.49
C ALA A 398 -43.27 -3.09 -9.70
N ILE A 399 -44.46 -2.94 -10.29
CA ILE A 399 -45.64 -2.41 -9.56
C ILE A 399 -46.03 -3.32 -8.40
N ASN A 400 -46.02 -4.64 -8.61
CA ASN A 400 -46.33 -5.60 -7.55
C ASN A 400 -45.29 -5.52 -6.41
N GLN A 401 -44.02 -5.32 -6.72
CA GLN A 401 -42.97 -5.16 -5.72
C GLN A 401 -43.06 -3.81 -4.99
N GLY A 402 -43.34 -2.74 -5.72
CA GLY A 402 -43.34 -1.37 -5.21
C GLY A 402 -44.58 -1.01 -4.41
N ALA A 403 -45.76 -1.48 -4.81
CA ALA A 403 -47.05 -1.12 -4.20
C ALA A 403 -47.79 -2.30 -3.51
N GLY A 404 -47.13 -3.45 -3.42
CA GLY A 404 -47.72 -4.69 -2.90
C GLY A 404 -47.53 -4.92 -1.41
N ASP A 405 -46.87 -4.02 -0.68
CA ASP A 405 -46.72 -4.10 0.78
C ASP A 405 -47.96 -3.60 1.54
N PHE A 406 -48.91 -2.99 0.81
CA PHE A 406 -50.21 -2.52 1.30
C PHE A 406 -50.12 -1.55 2.47
N ASP A 407 -49.09 -0.70 2.49
CA ASP A 407 -48.95 0.38 3.48
C ASP A 407 -50.04 1.47 3.36
N GLY A 408 -50.86 1.39 2.31
CA GLY A 408 -51.96 2.28 2.01
C GLY A 408 -51.57 3.47 1.12
N GLN A 409 -50.46 3.41 0.39
CA GLN A 409 -49.99 4.46 -0.54
C GLN A 409 -50.05 4.09 -2.02
N GLY A 410 -50.52 2.88 -2.36
CA GLY A 410 -50.64 2.40 -3.75
C GLY A 410 -51.42 3.28 -4.72
N ALA A 411 -52.29 4.18 -4.24
CA ALA A 411 -52.98 5.17 -5.08
C ALA A 411 -52.47 6.61 -4.88
N GLY A 412 -51.68 6.84 -3.83
CA GLY A 412 -51.14 8.12 -3.41
C GLY A 412 -49.71 8.31 -3.88
N VAL A 413 -48.77 8.22 -2.93
CA VAL A 413 -47.36 8.56 -3.18
C VAL A 413 -46.70 7.60 -4.17
N GLU A 414 -46.90 6.28 -4.00
CA GLU A 414 -46.32 5.25 -4.88
C GLU A 414 -46.79 5.41 -6.33
N HIS A 415 -48.08 5.68 -6.52
CA HIS A 415 -48.62 5.93 -7.86
C HIS A 415 -48.07 7.21 -8.48
N ALA A 416 -47.92 8.28 -7.70
CA ALA A 416 -47.34 9.53 -8.20
C ALA A 416 -45.88 9.34 -8.65
N ASP A 417 -45.09 8.60 -7.88
CA ASP A 417 -43.70 8.25 -8.20
C ASP A 417 -43.61 7.35 -9.43
N PHE A 418 -44.48 6.34 -9.51
CA PHE A 418 -44.62 5.47 -10.69
C PHE A 418 -44.96 6.28 -11.96
N GLN A 419 -45.96 7.16 -11.90
CA GLN A 419 -46.35 7.98 -13.06
C GLN A 419 -45.20 8.89 -13.51
N LYS A 420 -44.48 9.50 -12.56
CA LYS A 420 -43.32 10.33 -12.86
C LYS A 420 -42.25 9.52 -13.60
N TRP A 421 -41.91 8.33 -13.10
CA TRP A 421 -40.95 7.43 -13.77
C TRP A 421 -41.44 7.00 -15.16
N ALA A 422 -42.71 6.62 -15.28
CA ALA A 422 -43.30 6.16 -16.54
C ALA A 422 -43.28 7.26 -17.62
N MET A 423 -43.54 8.51 -17.24
CA MET A 423 -43.42 9.67 -18.14
C MET A 423 -41.97 9.91 -18.58
N GLN A 424 -41.04 9.83 -17.63
CA GLN A 424 -39.60 10.00 -17.87
C GLN A 424 -39.00 8.91 -18.77
N ASN A 425 -39.56 7.70 -18.71
CA ASN A 425 -39.10 6.53 -19.47
C ASN A 425 -40.08 6.10 -20.57
N TYR A 426 -41.01 6.98 -20.98
CA TYR A 426 -42.12 6.61 -21.87
C TYR A 426 -41.65 6.03 -23.22
N ASP A 427 -40.53 6.54 -23.74
CA ASP A 427 -39.91 6.04 -24.96
C ASP A 427 -39.23 4.68 -24.79
N ARG A 428 -38.92 4.25 -23.56
CA ARG A 428 -38.42 2.91 -23.27
C ARG A 428 -39.56 1.90 -23.07
N LEU A 429 -40.81 2.33 -22.92
CA LEU A 429 -41.93 1.41 -22.72
C LEU A 429 -42.34 0.71 -24.03
N SER A 430 -42.51 -0.61 -23.97
CA SER A 430 -43.22 -1.39 -24.99
C SER A 430 -44.70 -0.99 -25.07
N PRO A 431 -45.40 -1.28 -26.19
CA PRO A 431 -46.84 -1.05 -26.28
C PRO A 431 -47.63 -1.71 -25.14
N GLU A 432 -47.21 -2.91 -24.71
CA GLU A 432 -47.80 -3.64 -23.60
C GLU A 432 -47.52 -2.95 -22.25
N ALA A 433 -46.30 -2.46 -22.03
CA ALA A 433 -45.97 -1.70 -20.83
C ALA A 433 -46.76 -0.39 -20.72
N LYS A 434 -47.03 0.29 -21.83
CA LYS A 434 -47.90 1.48 -21.83
C LYS A 434 -49.32 1.15 -21.35
N LYS A 435 -49.87 -0.01 -21.74
CA LYS A 435 -51.17 -0.47 -21.22
C LYS A 435 -51.13 -0.75 -19.72
N VAL A 436 -50.01 -1.26 -19.21
CA VAL A 436 -49.82 -1.47 -17.75
C VAL A 436 -49.82 -0.13 -17.01
N VAL A 437 -49.20 0.91 -17.55
CA VAL A 437 -49.28 2.28 -17.00
C VAL A 437 -50.73 2.77 -16.94
N ASP A 438 -51.48 2.60 -18.03
CA ASP A 438 -52.89 3.02 -18.10
C ASP A 438 -53.76 2.27 -17.07
N LEU A 439 -53.53 0.95 -16.92
CA LEU A 439 -54.24 0.13 -15.94
C LEU A 439 -53.94 0.57 -14.51
N TYR A 440 -52.68 0.83 -14.17
CA TYR A 440 -52.36 1.35 -12.83
C TYR A 440 -53.05 2.69 -12.60
N GLY A 441 -52.94 3.61 -13.56
CA GLY A 441 -53.59 4.93 -13.50
C GLY A 441 -55.09 4.86 -13.26
N LYS A 442 -55.78 3.93 -13.92
CA LYS A 442 -57.21 3.67 -13.71
C LYS A 442 -57.51 3.27 -12.25
N TYR A 443 -56.86 2.23 -11.74
CA TYR A 443 -57.14 1.71 -10.40
C TYR A 443 -56.74 2.70 -9.29
N ALA A 444 -55.63 3.40 -9.45
CA ALA A 444 -55.23 4.45 -8.52
C ALA A 444 -56.23 5.62 -8.52
N SER A 445 -56.71 6.04 -9.70
CA SER A 445 -57.74 7.10 -9.80
C SER A 445 -59.06 6.67 -9.17
N ASP A 446 -59.48 5.41 -9.35
CA ASP A 446 -60.70 4.86 -8.75
C ASP A 446 -60.62 4.81 -7.21
N ALA A 447 -59.45 4.52 -6.65
CA ALA A 447 -59.20 4.55 -5.21
C ALA A 447 -59.20 6.00 -4.67
N LEU A 448 -58.49 6.91 -5.33
CA LEU A 448 -58.48 8.34 -4.98
C LEU A 448 -59.88 8.97 -5.04
N ALA A 449 -60.70 8.59 -6.01
CA ALA A 449 -62.09 9.04 -6.13
C ALA A 449 -62.97 8.61 -4.95
N LYS A 450 -62.59 7.54 -4.24
CA LYS A 450 -63.22 7.08 -2.99
C LYS A 450 -62.62 7.72 -1.74
N GLY A 451 -61.63 8.59 -1.89
CA GLY A 451 -60.87 9.19 -0.79
C GLY A 451 -59.83 8.25 -0.20
N GLU A 452 -59.49 7.16 -0.88
CA GLU A 452 -58.49 6.20 -0.44
C GLU A 452 -57.11 6.58 -1.01
N THR A 453 -56.07 6.53 -0.17
CA THR A 453 -54.67 6.73 -0.61
C THR A 453 -54.01 5.44 -1.08
N GLY A 454 -54.64 4.30 -0.81
CA GLY A 454 -54.17 2.97 -1.20
C GLY A 454 -55.20 2.25 -2.04
N ILE A 455 -54.75 1.33 -2.90
CA ILE A 455 -55.65 0.45 -3.64
C ILE A 455 -56.01 -0.72 -2.72
N ALA A 456 -57.30 -0.89 -2.42
CA ALA A 456 -57.78 -2.02 -1.62
C ALA A 456 -57.24 -3.34 -2.18
N ASN A 457 -56.76 -4.26 -1.32
CA ASN A 457 -56.10 -5.50 -1.76
C ASN A 457 -56.91 -6.30 -2.79
N THR A 458 -58.23 -6.39 -2.64
CA THR A 458 -59.09 -7.05 -3.64
C THR A 458 -59.05 -6.38 -5.00
N GLU A 459 -58.95 -5.06 -5.07
CA GLU A 459 -58.81 -4.30 -6.31
C GLU A 459 -57.37 -4.37 -6.84
N PHE A 460 -56.36 -4.34 -5.97
CA PHE A 460 -54.97 -4.49 -6.36
C PHE A 460 -54.70 -5.85 -7.02
N GLN A 461 -55.23 -6.94 -6.44
CA GLN A 461 -55.13 -8.28 -7.05
C GLN A 461 -55.87 -8.39 -8.38
N LYS A 462 -56.96 -7.63 -8.58
CA LYS A 462 -57.64 -7.55 -9.88
C LYS A 462 -56.78 -6.78 -10.88
N MET A 463 -56.24 -5.64 -10.47
CA MET A 463 -55.33 -4.82 -11.26
C MET A 463 -54.14 -5.65 -11.78
N LEU A 464 -53.45 -6.38 -10.90
CA LEU A 464 -52.32 -7.23 -11.29
C LEU A 464 -52.73 -8.29 -12.33
N LYS A 465 -53.87 -8.95 -12.16
CA LYS A 465 -54.39 -9.92 -13.15
C LYS A 465 -54.72 -9.28 -14.50
N GLU A 466 -55.23 -8.05 -14.50
CA GLU A 466 -55.47 -7.30 -15.74
C GLU A 466 -54.14 -6.89 -16.41
N MET A 467 -53.16 -6.46 -15.63
CA MET A 467 -51.81 -6.12 -16.10
C MET A 467 -51.09 -7.34 -16.69
N GLU A 468 -51.16 -8.51 -16.04
CA GLU A 468 -50.59 -9.76 -16.54
C GLU A 468 -51.17 -10.13 -17.91
N ARG A 469 -52.49 -9.98 -18.07
CA ARG A 469 -53.16 -10.21 -19.36
C ARG A 469 -52.72 -9.21 -20.42
N ALA A 470 -52.62 -7.93 -20.05
CA ALA A 470 -52.17 -6.86 -20.95
C ALA A 470 -50.68 -6.98 -21.33
N SER A 471 -49.88 -7.65 -20.50
CA SER A 471 -48.46 -7.91 -20.70
C SER A 471 -48.15 -9.00 -21.73
N THR A 472 -49.16 -9.75 -22.16
CA THR A 472 -49.00 -10.79 -23.19
C THR A 472 -49.01 -10.14 -24.57
N PRO A 473 -47.97 -10.32 -25.41
CA PRO A 473 -47.95 -9.78 -26.76
C PRO A 473 -49.17 -10.28 -27.53
N ALA A 474 -49.89 -9.39 -28.20
CA ALA A 474 -50.93 -9.82 -29.13
C ALA A 474 -50.25 -10.64 -30.23
N LEU A 475 -50.51 -11.95 -30.29
CA LEU A 475 -50.03 -12.79 -31.37
C LEU A 475 -50.45 -12.13 -32.69
N PRO A 476 -49.53 -11.92 -33.64
CA PRO A 476 -49.92 -11.38 -34.94
C PRO A 476 -51.00 -12.29 -35.51
N PRO A 477 -52.06 -11.73 -36.14
CA PRO A 477 -53.08 -12.56 -36.76
C PRO A 477 -52.36 -13.53 -37.69
N ARG A 478 -52.49 -14.83 -37.41
CA ARG A 478 -52.03 -15.86 -38.34
C ARG A 478 -52.80 -15.61 -39.63
N ILE A 479 -52.16 -14.99 -40.61
CA ILE A 479 -52.65 -15.01 -41.97
C ILE A 479 -52.57 -16.48 -42.38
N ILE A 480 -53.69 -17.18 -42.26
CA ILE A 480 -53.86 -18.49 -42.86
C ILE A 480 -53.93 -18.18 -44.35
N ALA A 481 -52.79 -18.31 -45.05
CA ALA A 481 -52.79 -18.32 -46.50
C ALA A 481 -53.61 -19.53 -46.94
N ALA A 482 -54.74 -19.25 -47.60
CA ALA A 482 -55.65 -20.25 -48.16
C ALA A 482 -55.07 -20.90 -49.40
#